data_AF-A0AB37IG45-F1
#
_entry.id   AF-A0AB37IG45-F1
#
_cell.length_a   1.000
_cell.length_b   1.000
_cell.length_c   1.000
_cell.angle_alpha   90.00
_cell.angle_beta   90.00
_cell.angle_gamma   90.00
#
_symmetry.space_group_name_H-M   'P 1'
#
loop_
_entity.id
_entity.type
_entity.pdbx_description
1 polymer ?
#
loop_
_entity_poly.entity_id
_entity_poly.type
_entity_poly.pdbx_seq_one_letter_code
_entity_poly.pdbx_strand_id
1 'polypeptide(L)'
;MSNNPFNASWSSKGNTLCLGHWDITYLGLPVVLPLEHRDKDMGTNNIYNFMDPEDELYREGLMEDDWIVENIDWLSDVFIEHNIPLEEETIRAFYKAVNKEDWRCGSCGGCI
;
A
#
# COMPACT_ATOMS: atom_id res chain seq x y z
N MET A 1 19.82 6.79 7.78
CA MET A 1 18.68 6.39 6.93
C MET A 1 18.44 4.92 7.23
N SER A 2 17.44 4.62 8.05
CA SER A 2 17.06 3.23 8.34
C SER A 2 16.45 2.65 7.06
N ASN A 3 17.07 1.62 6.48
CA ASN A 3 16.51 0.95 5.32
C ASN A 3 15.20 0.27 5.75
N ASN A 4 14.10 0.64 5.10
CA ASN A 4 12.83 -0.06 5.28
C ASN A 4 13.00 -1.53 4.87
N PRO A 5 12.72 -2.52 5.73
CA PRO A 5 12.86 -3.94 5.40
C PRO A 5 11.82 -4.41 4.37
N PHE A 6 10.76 -3.63 4.16
CA PHE A 6 9.76 -3.88 3.14
C PHE A 6 10.13 -3.23 1.81
N ASN A 7 9.90 -3.97 0.73
CA ASN A 7 9.79 -3.45 -0.61
C ASN A 7 8.40 -3.81 -1.14
N ALA A 8 7.65 -2.80 -1.59
CA ALA A 8 6.33 -2.97 -2.15
C ALA A 8 6.30 -2.32 -3.53
N SER A 9 5.66 -2.95 -4.50
CA SER A 9 5.42 -2.39 -5.82
C SER A 9 4.06 -2.84 -6.36
N TRP A 10 3.39 -1.94 -7.06
CA TRP A 10 2.18 -2.28 -7.80
C TRP A 10 2.55 -2.75 -9.21
N SER A 11 2.03 -3.92 -9.61
CA SER A 11 2.49 -4.60 -10.84
C SER A 11 2.04 -3.92 -12.15
N SER A 12 1.01 -3.08 -12.10
CA SER A 12 0.45 -2.40 -13.29
C SER A 12 0.69 -0.89 -13.28
N LYS A 13 0.69 -0.26 -14.46
CA LYS A 13 0.96 1.19 -14.62
C LYS A 13 0.04 1.82 -15.65
N GLY A 14 -0.09 3.14 -15.58
CA GLY A 14 -0.89 3.94 -16.52
C GLY A 14 -2.34 3.46 -16.60
N ASN A 15 -2.86 3.29 -17.81
CA ASN A 15 -4.28 2.98 -18.06
C ASN A 15 -4.73 1.57 -17.64
N THR A 16 -3.83 0.78 -17.04
CA THR A 16 -4.12 -0.56 -16.54
C THR A 16 -3.92 -0.67 -15.03
N LEU A 17 -3.80 0.46 -14.32
CA LEU A 17 -3.59 0.51 -12.87
C LEU A 17 -4.60 -0.37 -12.11
N CYS A 18 -5.87 -0.39 -12.52
CA CYS A 18 -6.91 -1.19 -11.87
C CYS A 18 -6.82 -2.71 -12.10
N LEU A 19 -5.88 -3.19 -12.93
CA LEU A 19 -5.68 -4.62 -13.24
C LEU A 19 -4.41 -5.19 -12.57
N GLY A 20 -3.75 -4.39 -11.74
CA GLY A 20 -2.53 -4.81 -11.05
C GLY A 20 -2.79 -5.61 -9.78
N HIS A 21 -1.69 -5.91 -9.12
CA HIS A 21 -1.65 -6.53 -7.81
C HIS A 21 -0.38 -6.10 -7.08
N TRP A 22 -0.39 -6.26 -5.77
CA TRP A 22 0.77 -5.99 -4.92
C TRP A 22 1.81 -7.10 -5.02
N ASP A 23 3.05 -6.68 -5.28
CA ASP A 23 4.27 -7.48 -5.10
C ASP A 23 5.03 -6.92 -3.90
N ILE A 24 5.01 -7.66 -2.78
CA ILE A 24 5.62 -7.22 -1.51
C ILE A 24 6.66 -8.24 -1.06
N THR A 25 7.79 -7.73 -0.57
CA THR A 25 8.80 -8.54 0.11
C THR A 25 9.19 -7.94 1.45
N TYR A 26 9.53 -8.80 2.41
CA TYR A 26 10.10 -8.44 3.70
C TYR A 26 11.45 -9.13 3.85
N LEU A 27 12.53 -8.35 4.02
CA LEU A 27 13.91 -8.85 4.04
C LEU A 27 14.25 -9.72 2.81
N GLY A 28 13.63 -9.42 1.66
CA GLY A 28 13.79 -10.16 0.41
C GLY A 28 12.96 -11.45 0.27
N LEU A 29 12.17 -11.81 1.29
CA LEU A 29 11.22 -12.92 1.22
C LEU A 29 9.84 -12.43 0.79
N PRO A 30 9.11 -13.18 -0.06
CA PRO A 30 7.79 -12.76 -0.54
C PRO A 30 6.76 -12.75 0.59
N VAL A 31 5.95 -11.69 0.63
CA VAL A 31 4.79 -11.55 1.52
C VAL A 31 3.54 -11.65 0.67
N VAL A 32 2.76 -12.70 0.88
CA VAL A 32 1.53 -12.94 0.13
C VAL A 32 0.36 -12.32 0.88
N LEU A 33 -0.30 -11.35 0.25
CA LEU A 33 -1.51 -10.73 0.79
C LEU A 33 -2.75 -11.60 0.50
N PRO A 34 -3.80 -11.52 1.35
CA PRO A 34 -5.10 -12.07 1.05
C PRO A 34 -5.66 -11.49 -0.25
N LEU A 35 -6.41 -12.29 -1.02
CA LEU A 35 -6.94 -11.88 -2.33
C LEU A 35 -7.76 -10.58 -2.28
N GLU A 36 -8.46 -10.35 -1.17
CA GLU A 36 -9.29 -9.16 -1.00
C GLU A 36 -8.51 -7.84 -0.87
N HIS A 37 -7.21 -7.93 -0.54
CA HIS A 37 -6.27 -6.80 -0.42
C HIS A 37 -5.20 -6.80 -1.52
N ARG A 38 -4.86 -7.97 -2.07
CA ARG A 38 -3.79 -8.13 -3.06
C ARG A 38 -4.04 -7.33 -4.33
N ASP A 39 -5.28 -7.30 -4.81
CA ASP A 39 -5.67 -6.75 -6.11
C ASP A 39 -6.42 -5.40 -5.95
N LYS A 40 -6.24 -4.73 -4.81
CA LYS A 40 -6.86 -3.43 -4.52
C LYS A 40 -5.82 -2.39 -4.12
N ASP A 41 -6.22 -1.12 -4.21
CA ASP A 41 -5.45 -0.06 -3.57
C ASP A 41 -5.38 -0.28 -2.06
N MET A 42 -4.35 0.30 -1.45
CA MET A 42 -4.04 0.11 -0.05
C MET A 42 -4.66 1.21 0.82
N GLY A 43 -5.43 2.16 0.30
CA GLY A 43 -6.13 3.16 1.11
C GLY A 43 -5.23 4.12 1.91
N THR A 44 -3.95 4.26 1.56
CA THR A 44 -3.00 5.11 2.30
C THR A 44 -3.18 6.60 1.99
N ASN A 45 -2.75 7.52 2.85
CA ASN A 45 -2.92 8.94 2.59
C ASN A 45 -1.90 9.46 1.55
N ASN A 46 -2.39 9.95 0.42
CA ASN A 46 -1.60 10.67 -0.58
C ASN A 46 -2.48 11.58 -1.47
N ILE A 47 -1.86 12.41 -2.30
CA ILE A 47 -2.53 13.14 -3.37
C ILE A 47 -2.47 12.27 -4.63
N TYR A 48 -3.63 11.75 -5.05
CA TYR A 48 -3.73 10.79 -6.15
C TYR A 48 -4.07 11.43 -7.49
N ASN A 49 -3.57 12.65 -7.70
CA ASN A 49 -3.71 13.40 -8.94
C ASN A 49 -2.40 13.35 -9.74
N PHE A 50 -2.45 12.67 -10.89
CA PHE A 50 -1.27 12.55 -11.75
C PHE A 50 -0.95 13.85 -12.52
N MET A 51 -1.94 14.74 -12.69
CA MET A 51 -1.77 16.01 -13.39
C MET A 51 -1.19 17.09 -12.48
N ASP A 52 -1.68 17.14 -11.24
CA ASP A 52 -1.22 18.08 -10.22
C ASP A 52 -1.02 17.36 -8.87
N PRO A 53 0.21 16.91 -8.57
CA PRO A 53 0.50 16.13 -7.36
C PRO A 53 0.47 16.97 -6.08
N GLU A 54 0.25 18.29 -6.17
CA GLU A 54 0.13 19.19 -5.02
C GLU A 54 -1.34 19.60 -4.76
N ASP A 55 -2.28 19.20 -5.61
CA ASP A 55 -3.69 19.54 -5.46
C ASP A 55 -4.34 18.75 -4.33
N GLU A 56 -4.43 19.39 -3.15
CA GLU A 56 -5.03 18.83 -1.94
C GLU A 56 -6.50 18.40 -2.11
N LEU A 57 -7.20 18.87 -3.15
CA LEU A 57 -8.56 18.41 -3.46
C LEU A 57 -8.60 16.90 -3.76
N TYR A 58 -7.50 16.34 -4.24
CA TYR A 58 -7.34 14.92 -4.57
C TYR A 58 -6.56 14.16 -3.49
N ARG A 59 -6.42 14.73 -2.29
CA ARG A 59 -5.92 14.00 -1.14
C ARG A 59 -6.97 12.98 -0.69
N GLU A 60 -6.61 11.72 -0.70
CA GLU A 60 -7.48 10.62 -0.29
C GLU A 60 -6.72 9.63 0.59
N GLY A 61 -7.46 8.75 1.27
CA GLY A 61 -6.92 7.70 2.14
C GLY A 61 -6.65 8.17 3.57
N LEU A 62 -6.07 7.26 4.35
CA LEU A 62 -5.91 7.42 5.80
C LEU A 62 -4.47 7.74 6.17
N MET A 63 -4.32 8.60 7.17
CA MET A 63 -3.02 8.87 7.78
C MET A 63 -2.47 7.61 8.44
N GLU A 64 -1.14 7.52 8.60
CA GLU A 64 -0.44 6.31 9.06
C GLU A 64 -1.09 5.69 10.31
N ASP A 65 -1.41 6.47 11.34
CA ASP A 65 -2.00 5.95 12.58
C ASP A 65 -3.41 5.38 12.38
N ASP A 66 -4.28 6.11 11.70
CA ASP A 66 -5.67 5.69 11.43
C ASP A 66 -5.69 4.46 10.52
N TRP A 67 -4.82 4.44 9.51
CA TRP A 67 -4.66 3.32 8.59
C TRP A 67 -4.25 2.05 9.33
N ILE A 68 -3.30 2.16 10.26
CA ILE A 68 -2.85 1.02 11.07
C ILE A 68 -4.01 0.45 11.87
N VAL A 69 -4.78 1.30 12.56
CA VAL A 69 -5.92 0.86 13.37
C VAL A 69 -6.98 0.15 12.51
N GLU A 70 -7.27 0.67 11.32
CA GLU A 70 -8.27 0.06 10.43
C GLU A 70 -7.83 -1.27 9.82
N ASN A 71 -6.51 -1.46 9.62
CA ASN A 71 -5.97 -2.62 8.89
C ASN A 71 -5.29 -3.64 9.81
N ILE A 72 -5.21 -3.40 11.12
CA ILE A 72 -4.44 -4.23 12.05
C ILE A 72 -4.92 -5.69 12.08
N ASP A 73 -6.22 -5.93 11.91
CA ASP A 73 -6.80 -7.27 12.02
C ASP A 73 -6.21 -8.20 10.96
N TRP A 74 -6.32 -7.85 9.67
CA TRP A 74 -5.80 -8.68 8.59
C TRP A 74 -4.27 -8.60 8.47
N LEU A 75 -3.66 -7.45 8.80
CA LEU A 75 -2.20 -7.31 8.81
C LEU A 75 -1.56 -8.25 9.83
N SER A 76 -2.22 -8.43 10.98
CA SER A 76 -1.71 -9.31 12.03
C SER A 76 -1.63 -10.74 11.53
N ASP A 77 -2.67 -11.22 10.84
CA ASP A 77 -2.70 -12.57 10.25
C ASP A 77 -1.58 -12.76 9.22
N VAL A 78 -1.39 -11.79 8.31
CA VAL A 78 -0.29 -11.82 7.32
C VAL A 78 1.07 -11.86 8.00
N PHE A 79 1.29 -11.02 9.00
CA PHE A 79 2.58 -10.94 9.67
C PHE A 79 2.88 -12.23 10.44
N ILE A 80 1.89 -12.84 11.08
CA ILE A 80 2.03 -14.14 11.75
C ILE A 80 2.38 -15.22 10.72
N GLU A 81 1.65 -15.30 9.60
CA GLU A 81 1.87 -16.31 8.56
C GLU A 81 3.30 -16.24 7.99
N HIS A 82 3.80 -15.02 7.76
CA HIS A 82 5.12 -14.78 7.17
C HIS A 82 6.25 -14.61 8.19
N ASN A 83 6.01 -14.89 9.48
CA ASN A 83 6.98 -14.75 10.58
C ASN A 83 7.59 -13.34 10.68
N ILE A 84 6.77 -12.32 10.45
CA ILE A 84 7.12 -10.90 10.56
C ILE A 84 6.78 -10.41 11.98
N PRO A 85 7.66 -9.64 12.64
CA PRO A 85 7.38 -9.09 13.96
C PRO A 85 6.14 -8.18 13.97
N LEU A 86 5.19 -8.46 14.87
CA LEU A 86 4.03 -7.61 15.16
C LEU A 86 4.42 -6.44 16.07
N GLU A 87 5.35 -5.63 15.60
CA GLU A 87 5.82 -4.43 16.27
C GLU A 87 5.34 -3.19 15.54
N GLU A 88 5.03 -2.13 16.28
CA GLU A 88 4.55 -0.87 15.72
C GLU A 88 5.48 -0.33 14.63
N GLU A 89 6.80 -0.39 14.84
CA GLU A 89 7.79 0.05 13.86
C GLU A 89 7.72 -0.76 12.55
N THR A 90 7.44 -2.07 12.64
CA THR A 90 7.34 -2.95 11.49
C THR A 90 6.07 -2.68 10.70
N ILE A 91 4.95 -2.44 11.38
CA ILE A 91 3.68 -2.08 10.73
C ILE A 91 3.80 -0.70 10.05
N ARG A 92 4.39 0.28 10.73
CA ARG A 92 4.68 1.60 10.14
C ARG A 92 5.61 1.48 8.93
N ALA A 93 6.58 0.58 8.97
CA ALA A 93 7.46 0.30 7.84
C ALA A 93 6.68 -0.28 6.65
N PHE A 94 5.72 -1.18 6.88
CA PHE A 94 4.83 -1.67 5.84
C PHE A 94 4.02 -0.53 5.20
N TYR A 95 3.35 0.31 6.01
CA TYR A 95 2.61 1.48 5.51
C TYR A 95 3.47 2.38 4.62
N LYS A 96 4.69 2.72 5.08
CA LYS A 96 5.62 3.56 4.31
C LYS A 96 6.11 2.92 3.02
N ALA A 97 6.11 1.58 2.92
CA ALA A 97 6.46 0.88 1.70
C ALA A 97 5.32 0.94 0.69
N VAL A 98 4.11 0.56 1.11
CA VAL A 98 2.93 0.54 0.22
C VAL A 98 2.48 1.94 -0.18
N ASN A 99 2.53 2.94 0.71
CA ASN A 99 2.08 4.31 0.43
C ASN A 99 2.80 4.99 -0.74
N LYS A 100 4.07 4.62 -0.99
CA LYS A 100 4.87 5.17 -2.10
C LYS A 100 4.36 4.73 -3.48
N GLU A 101 3.78 3.54 -3.55
CA GLU A 101 3.36 2.89 -4.80
C GLU A 101 1.82 2.71 -4.85
N ASP A 102 1.12 3.23 -3.83
CA ASP A 102 -0.33 3.15 -3.76
C ASP A 102 -0.97 3.99 -4.86
N TRP A 103 -2.22 3.67 -5.20
CA TRP A 103 -2.91 4.24 -6.35
C TRP A 103 -4.40 4.39 -6.07
N ARG A 104 -5.13 5.10 -6.92
CA ARG A 104 -6.60 5.14 -6.87
C ARG A 104 -7.18 4.86 -8.25
N CYS A 105 -8.42 4.35 -8.28
CA CYS A 105 -9.11 4.06 -9.53
C CYS A 105 -9.21 5.30 -10.45
N GLY A 106 -9.39 6.51 -9.85
CA GLY A 106 -9.33 7.77 -10.58
C GLY A 106 -7.99 8.05 -11.27
N SER A 107 -6.90 7.49 -10.77
CA SER A 107 -5.56 7.59 -11.38
C SER A 107 -5.39 6.69 -12.62
N CYS A 108 -6.32 5.77 -12.89
CA CYS A 108 -6.26 4.85 -14.03
C CYS A 108 -6.57 5.54 -15.38
N GLY A 109 -7.13 6.76 -15.40
CA GLY A 109 -7.39 7.54 -16.63
C GLY A 109 -8.37 6.93 -17.65
N GLY A 110 -8.70 5.64 -17.54
CA GLY A 110 -9.65 4.90 -18.37
C GLY A 110 -11.05 4.76 -17.77
N CYS A 111 -11.22 5.14 -16.50
CA CYS A 111 -12.51 5.23 -15.82
C CYS A 111 -12.92 6.71 -15.72
N ILE A 112 -13.25 7.31 -16.87
CA ILE A 112 -13.98 8.60 -16.98
C ILE A 112 -15.46 8.30 -17.21
#